data_AF-A0A2V9A570-F1
#
_entry.id   AF-A0A2V9A570-F1
#
_cell.length_a   1.000
_cell.length_b   1.000
_cell.length_c   1.000
_cell.angle_alpha   90.00
_cell.angle_beta   90.00
_cell.angle_gamma   90.00
#
_symmetry.space_group_name_H-M   'P 1'
#
loop_
_entity.id
_entity.type
_entity.pdbx_description
1 polymer ?
#
loop_
_entity_poly.entity_id
_entity_poly.type
_entity_poly.pdbx_seq_one_letter_code
_entity_poly.pdbx_strand_id
1 'polypeptide(L)'
;MATATLTKPAAKGGSFLLESPQPSDVFTPADLTDDQKLIGQTAEEFVVKEVLPLLKDLENKKPGLMPELVKKGGEVGLMGGGVPEEYGGAGLDKIATTVLTEKLSIYGGFA
;
A
#
# COMPACT_ATOMS: atom_id res chain seq x y z
N MET A 1 -12.75 5.52 6.52
CA MET A 1 -12.49 5.76 5.08
C MET A 1 -13.15 4.65 4.28
N ALA A 2 -13.77 4.95 3.14
CA ALA A 2 -14.80 4.11 2.50
C ALA A 2 -14.28 2.73 2.07
N THR A 3 -14.51 1.72 2.90
CA THR A 3 -14.29 0.31 2.55
C THR A 3 -15.36 -0.09 1.53
N ALA A 4 -14.99 -0.13 0.24
CA ALA A 4 -15.89 -0.64 -0.78
C ALA A 4 -16.13 -2.13 -0.49
N THR A 5 -17.36 -2.48 -0.11
CA THR A 5 -17.76 -3.86 0.09
C THR A 5 -17.74 -4.55 -1.26
N LEU A 6 -16.83 -5.50 -1.48
CA LEU A 6 -16.83 -6.33 -2.68
C LEU A 6 -18.15 -7.11 -2.70
N THR A 7 -19.06 -6.72 -3.60
CA THR A 7 -20.42 -7.28 -3.73
C THR A 7 -20.47 -8.58 -4.52
N LYS A 8 -19.34 -9.07 -5.05
CA LYS A 8 -19.26 -10.31 -5.83
C LYS A 8 -18.89 -11.51 -4.97
N PRO A 9 -19.51 -12.70 -5.19
CA PRO A 9 -19.08 -13.94 -4.56
C PRO A 9 -17.61 -14.20 -4.88
N ALA A 10 -16.78 -14.35 -3.84
CA ALA A 10 -15.37 -14.66 -4.04
C ALA A 10 -15.21 -16.06 -4.66
N ALA A 11 -14.46 -16.15 -5.77
CA ALA A 11 -14.07 -17.42 -6.34
C ALA A 11 -13.27 -18.25 -5.32
N LYS A 12 -13.41 -19.57 -5.35
CA LYS A 12 -12.62 -20.45 -4.48
C LYS A 12 -11.14 -20.38 -4.90
N GLY A 13 -10.25 -20.35 -3.91
CA GLY A 13 -8.80 -20.38 -4.17
C GLY A 13 -8.42 -21.57 -5.05
N GLY A 14 -7.71 -21.30 -6.15
CA GLY A 14 -7.25 -22.33 -7.09
C GLY A 14 -8.29 -22.80 -8.12
N SER A 15 -9.55 -22.33 -8.09
CA SER A 15 -10.58 -22.79 -9.03
C SER A 15 -10.26 -22.46 -10.50
N PHE A 16 -9.41 -21.46 -10.74
CA PHE A 16 -8.94 -21.07 -12.08
C PHE A 16 -8.21 -22.19 -12.84
N LEU A 17 -7.78 -23.26 -12.17
CA LEU A 17 -7.18 -24.44 -12.79
C LEU A 17 -8.20 -25.36 -13.46
N LEU A 18 -9.46 -25.30 -13.01
CA LEU A 18 -10.54 -26.17 -13.48
C LEU A 18 -11.56 -25.40 -14.34
N GLU A 19 -11.73 -24.11 -14.07
CA GLU A 19 -12.73 -23.25 -14.70
C GLU A 19 -12.08 -21.94 -15.15
N SER A 20 -12.47 -21.42 -16.32
CA SER A 20 -11.98 -20.12 -16.79
C SER A 20 -12.81 -18.98 -16.20
N PRO A 21 -12.21 -18.03 -15.46
CA PRO A 21 -12.92 -16.88 -14.93
C PRO A 21 -13.35 -15.94 -16.06
N GLN A 22 -14.51 -15.30 -15.92
CA GLN A 22 -14.91 -14.22 -16.82
C GLN A 22 -14.14 -12.94 -16.47
N PRO A 23 -13.96 -11.99 -17.41
CA PRO A 23 -13.32 -10.71 -17.11
C PRO A 23 -13.97 -9.97 -15.94
N SER A 24 -15.29 -10.11 -15.76
CA SER A 24 -16.01 -9.53 -14.62
C SER A 24 -15.63 -10.13 -13.27
N ASP A 25 -15.00 -11.29 -13.23
CA ASP A 25 -14.65 -12.00 -12.00
C ASP A 25 -13.23 -11.66 -11.51
N VAL A 26 -12.50 -10.86 -12.29
CA VAL A 26 -11.11 -10.48 -12.03
C VAL A 26 -11.06 -9.01 -11.66
N PHE A 27 -10.43 -8.71 -10.53
CA PHE A 27 -10.11 -7.33 -10.14
C PHE A 27 -8.87 -6.85 -10.91
N THR A 28 -8.92 -5.63 -11.43
CA THR A 28 -7.82 -5.00 -12.17
C THR A 28 -7.53 -3.58 -11.65
N PRO A 29 -6.39 -2.97 -11.99
CA PRO A 29 -6.14 -1.57 -11.65
C PRO A 29 -7.18 -0.58 -12.18
N ALA A 30 -7.94 -0.94 -13.22
CA ALA A 30 -9.03 -0.11 -13.73
C ALA A 30 -10.21 0.00 -12.75
N ASP A 31 -10.34 -0.97 -11.83
CA ASP A 31 -11.38 -1.03 -10.81
C ASP A 31 -11.02 -0.28 -9.51
N LEU A 32 -9.82 0.32 -9.45
CA LEU A 32 -9.39 1.10 -8.29
C LEU A 32 -10.30 2.31 -8.07
N THR A 33 -10.72 2.49 -6.82
CA THR A 33 -11.46 3.69 -6.40
C THR A 33 -10.56 4.91 -6.35
N ASP A 34 -11.14 6.10 -6.36
CA ASP A 34 -10.37 7.35 -6.25
C ASP A 34 -9.67 7.47 -4.89
N ASP A 35 -10.29 6.98 -3.81
CA ASP A 35 -9.67 6.89 -2.49
C ASP A 35 -8.43 5.97 -2.50
N GLN A 36 -8.52 4.79 -3.13
CA GLN A 36 -7.39 3.86 -3.26
C GLN A 36 -6.25 4.47 -4.07
N LYS A 37 -6.56 5.20 -5.15
CA LYS A 37 -5.57 5.93 -5.95
C LYS A 37 -4.91 7.05 -5.14
N LEU A 38 -5.69 7.80 -4.37
CA LEU A 38 -5.20 8.90 -3.54
C LEU A 38 -4.24 8.41 -2.44
N ILE A 39 -4.53 7.26 -1.83
CA ILE A 39 -3.62 6.60 -0.88
C ILE A 39 -2.28 6.28 -1.54
N GLY A 40 -2.32 5.70 -2.75
CA GLY A 40 -1.12 5.43 -3.55
C GLY A 40 -0.31 6.71 -3.84
N GLN A 41 -0.97 7.77 -4.30
CA GLN A 41 -0.32 9.06 -4.56
C GLN A 41 0.35 9.62 -3.31
N THR A 42 -0.30 9.53 -2.16
CA THR A 42 0.25 10.00 -0.88
C THR A 42 1.54 9.24 -0.50
N ALA A 43 1.55 7.92 -0.68
CA ALA A 43 2.75 7.11 -0.44
C ALA A 43 3.87 7.40 -1.43
N GLU A 44 3.53 7.54 -2.72
CA GLU A 44 4.50 7.89 -3.76
C GLU A 44 5.15 9.24 -3.48
N GLU A 45 4.36 10.25 -3.11
CA GLU A 45 4.87 11.56 -2.74
C GLU A 45 5.81 11.51 -1.55
N PHE A 46 5.48 10.71 -0.52
CA PHE A 46 6.37 10.52 0.63
C PHE A 46 7.71 9.92 0.19
N VAL A 47 7.71 8.86 -0.61
CA VAL A 47 8.96 8.24 -1.06
C VAL A 47 9.78 9.23 -1.91
N VAL A 48 9.14 9.90 -2.87
CA VAL A 48 9.82 10.82 -3.77
C VAL A 48 10.40 12.04 -3.04
N LYS A 49 9.67 12.59 -2.07
CA LYS A 49 10.06 13.83 -1.38
C LYS A 49 10.93 13.60 -0.14
N GLU A 50 10.79 12.46 0.53
CA GLU A 50 11.40 12.22 1.84
C GLU A 50 12.46 11.12 1.83
N VAL A 51 12.27 10.08 1.01
CA VAL A 51 13.16 8.91 1.00
C VAL A 51 14.23 9.05 -0.08
N LEU A 52 13.83 9.27 -1.34
CA LEU A 52 14.75 9.34 -2.48
C LEU A 52 15.85 10.41 -2.34
N PRO A 53 15.60 11.62 -1.78
CA PRO A 53 16.67 12.60 -1.60
C PRO A 53 17.78 12.13 -0.66
N LEU A 54 17.50 11.16 0.21
CA LEU A 54 18.42 10.62 1.20
C LEU A 54 19.03 9.28 0.79
N LEU A 55 18.80 8.84 -0.45
CA LEU A 55 19.24 7.54 -0.98
C LEU A 55 20.73 7.27 -0.73
N LYS A 56 21.60 8.26 -1.00
CA LYS A 56 23.05 8.10 -0.78
C LYS A 56 23.39 7.84 0.69
N ASP A 57 22.74 8.54 1.61
CA ASP A 57 22.98 8.36 3.04
C ASP A 57 22.41 7.02 3.53
N LEU A 58 21.28 6.59 2.97
CA LEU A 58 20.65 5.29 3.23
C LEU A 58 21.56 4.13 2.79
N GLU A 59 22.08 4.17 1.56
CA GLU A 59 23.00 3.16 1.03
C GLU A 59 24.32 3.10 1.83
N ASN A 60 24.78 4.24 2.36
CA ASN A 60 25.94 4.30 3.25
C ASN A 60 25.61 3.95 4.72
N LYS A 61 24.39 3.48 5.01
CA LYS A 61 23.94 3.06 6.35
C LYS A 61 24.14 4.13 7.41
N LYS A 62 23.87 5.39 7.08
CA LYS A 62 23.93 6.50 8.04
C LYS A 62 23.14 6.13 9.31
N PRO A 63 23.77 6.06 10.49
CA PRO A 63 23.10 5.61 11.71
C PRO A 63 21.86 6.44 12.04
N GLY A 64 20.76 5.78 12.40
CA GLY A 64 19.52 6.44 12.83
C GLY A 64 18.60 6.94 11.72
N LEU A 65 19.08 7.04 10.47
CA LEU A 65 18.30 7.62 9.37
C LEU A 65 17.07 6.77 9.00
N MET A 66 17.23 5.45 8.88
CA MET A 66 16.10 4.56 8.54
C MET A 66 14.99 4.59 9.61
N PRO A 67 15.28 4.43 10.92
CA PRO A 67 14.27 4.62 11.97
C PRO A 67 13.55 5.97 11.93
N GLU A 68 14.27 7.05 11.63
CA GLU A 68 13.67 8.39 11.50
C GLU A 68 12.67 8.46 10.35
N LEU A 69 13.02 7.92 9.18
CA LEU A 69 12.10 7.86 8.03
C LEU A 69 10.89 6.98 8.30
N VAL A 70 11.08 5.83 8.96
CA VAL A 70 9.96 4.95 9.35
C VAL A 70 9.03 5.67 10.31
N LYS A 71 9.57 6.37 11.31
CA LYS A 71 8.78 7.17 12.25
C LYS A 71 8.01 8.27 11.52
N LYS A 72 8.65 9.01 10.61
CA LYS A 72 8.01 10.04 9.80
C LYS A 72 6.87 9.47 8.95
N GLY A 73 7.09 8.32 8.31
CA GLY A 73 6.06 7.60 7.57
C GLY A 73 4.91 7.14 8.47
N GLY A 74 5.18 6.77 9.72
CA GLY A 74 4.17 6.45 10.73
C GLY A 74 3.31 7.65 11.11
N GLU A 75 3.92 8.83 11.31
CA GLU A 75 3.23 10.08 11.65
C GLU A 75 2.25 10.54 10.56
N VAL A 76 2.51 10.20 9.29
CA VAL A 76 1.61 10.46 8.16
C VAL A 76 0.67 9.28 7.83
N GLY A 77 0.64 8.24 8.67
CA GLY A 77 -0.29 7.12 8.56
C GLY A 77 0.08 6.02 7.55
N LEU A 78 1.28 6.07 6.96
CA LEU A 78 1.71 5.12 5.92
C LEU A 78 2.17 3.76 6.49
N MET A 79 2.50 3.69 7.77
CA MET A 79 2.98 2.46 8.44
C MET A 79 1.86 1.63 9.09
N GLY A 80 0.66 2.19 9.19
CA GLY A 80 -0.49 1.58 9.88
C GLY A 80 -1.62 1.12 8.96
N GLY A 81 -1.37 1.05 7.64
CA GLY A 81 -2.41 0.86 6.61
C GLY A 81 -3.40 -0.26 6.93
N GLY A 82 -2.90 -1.50 7.06
CA GLY A 82 -3.75 -2.68 7.30
C GLY A 82 -4.10 -2.95 8.77
N VAL A 83 -3.69 -2.08 9.69
CA VAL A 83 -3.95 -2.24 11.13
C VAL A 83 -5.35 -1.67 11.45
N PRO A 84 -6.21 -2.37 12.20
CA PRO A 84 -7.53 -1.84 12.57
C PRO A 84 -7.46 -0.52 13.35
N GLU A 85 -8.48 0.34 13.17
CA GLU A 85 -8.55 1.66 13.81
C GLU A 85 -8.56 1.57 15.34
N GLU A 86 -9.14 0.52 15.93
CA GLU A 86 -9.16 0.27 17.39
C GLU A 86 -7.75 0.11 18.00
N TYR A 87 -6.75 -0.22 17.17
CA TYR A 87 -5.34 -0.31 17.57
C TYR A 87 -4.50 0.89 17.10
N GLY A 88 -5.15 1.97 16.65
CA GLY A 88 -4.48 3.18 16.15
C GLY A 88 -3.97 3.07 14.71
N GLY A 89 -4.47 2.09 13.94
CA GLY A 89 -4.18 1.95 12.51
C GLY A 89 -5.15 2.72 11.61
N ALA A 90 -4.93 2.62 10.29
CA ALA A 90 -5.75 3.31 9.28
C ALA A 90 -6.93 2.46 8.76
N GLY A 91 -7.02 1.18 9.14
CA GLY A 91 -8.13 0.30 8.79
C GLY A 91 -8.37 0.13 7.29
N LEU A 92 -7.33 0.27 6.46
CA LEU A 92 -7.43 0.22 5.01
C LEU A 92 -7.82 -1.18 4.54
N ASP A 93 -8.60 -1.24 3.46
CA ASP A 93 -8.89 -2.49 2.79
C ASP A 93 -7.61 -3.09 2.17
N LYS A 94 -7.70 -4.35 1.72
CA LYS A 94 -6.54 -5.06 1.18
C LYS A 94 -6.03 -4.47 -0.13
N ILE A 95 -6.92 -3.92 -0.96
CA ILE A 95 -6.55 -3.29 -2.22
C ILE A 95 -5.78 -1.99 -1.94
N ALA A 96 -6.31 -1.14 -1.06
CA ALA A 96 -5.68 0.09 -0.60
C ALA A 96 -4.32 -0.19 0.04
N THR A 97 -4.22 -1.23 0.88
CA THR A 97 -2.94 -1.66 1.48
C THR A 97 -1.94 -2.13 0.41
N THR A 98 -2.38 -2.89 -0.59
CA THR A 98 -1.53 -3.31 -1.70
C THR A 98 -1.01 -2.12 -2.51
N VAL A 99 -1.89 -1.18 -2.86
CA VAL A 99 -1.50 0.04 -3.59
C VAL A 99 -0.53 0.90 -2.77
N LEU A 100 -0.79 1.05 -1.47
CA LEU A 100 0.11 1.72 -0.53
C LEU A 100 1.51 1.09 -0.55
N THR A 101 1.60 -0.24 -0.36
CA THR A 101 2.87 -0.96 -0.35
C THR A 101 3.58 -0.86 -1.70
N GLU A 102 2.88 -1.01 -2.82
CA GLU A 102 3.45 -0.85 -4.17
C GLU A 102 4.19 0.48 -4.33
N LYS A 103 3.59 1.58 -3.85
CA LYS A 103 4.19 2.92 -3.95
C LYS A 103 5.30 3.16 -2.94
N LEU A 104 5.23 2.56 -1.75
CA LEU A 104 6.36 2.58 -0.80
C LEU A 104 7.58 1.84 -1.37
N SER A 105 7.37 0.78 -2.16
CA SER A 105 8.42 -0.04 -2.75
C SER A 105 9.16 0.59 -3.95
N ILE A 106 8.89 1.85 -4.30
CA ILE A 106 9.68 2.60 -5.30
C ILE A 106 11.17 2.59 -4.93
N TYR A 107 11.49 2.63 -3.64
CA TYR A 107 12.81 2.28 -3.12
C TYR A 107 12.72 1.03 -2.26
N GLY A 108 13.13 -0.11 -2.82
CA GLY A 108 13.06 -1.41 -2.16
C GLY A 108 13.91 -1.55 -0.89
N GLY A 109 14.86 -0.65 -0.62
CA GLY A 109 15.61 -0.65 0.64
C GLY A 109 14.82 -0.11 1.84
N PHE A 110 13.70 0.59 1.59
CA PHE A 110 12.84 1.18 2.61
C PHE A 110 11.57 0.35 2.90
N ALA A 111 11.06 -0.38 1.90
CA ALA A 111 9.80 -1.12 1.97
C ALA A 111 9.99 -2.62 2.23
#